data_AF-A0A0X2NKW5-F1
#
_entry.id   AF-A0A0X2NKW5-F1
#
_cell.length_a   1.000
_cell.length_b   1.000
_cell.length_c   1.000
_cell.angle_alpha   90.00
_cell.angle_beta   90.00
_cell.angle_gamma   90.00
#
_symmetry.space_group_name_H-M   'P 1'
#
loop_
_entity.id
_entity.type
_entity.pdbx_description
1 polymer ?
#
loop_
_entity_poly.entity_id
_entity_poly.type
_entity_poly.pdbx_seq_one_letter_code
_entity_poly.pdbx_strand_id
1 'polypeptide(L)'
;MVPFRGNHQAGVTTAQQEHLRIVAFTVLTGDREELRDMLSTWTAMAERMTRGDQTTEVGALTDADADVNDDPDNLLNQVPEDTGEALDLASGNLTVTVGFGPSLFDDRFGLKDRKPEELEPLPRFPGDQLQDALCDGDIVIQACADDP
;
A
#
# COMPACT_ATOMS: atom_id res chain seq x y z
N MET A 1 17.94 -5.69 0.64
CA MET A 1 16.93 -4.85 1.31
C MET A 1 17.09 -3.41 0.84
N VAL A 2 15.99 -2.78 0.41
CA VAL A 2 15.97 -1.39 -0.06
C VAL A 2 15.47 -0.48 1.08
N PRO A 3 16.12 0.66 1.39
CA PRO A 3 15.63 1.56 2.44
C PRO A 3 14.26 2.15 2.11
N PHE A 4 13.31 2.04 3.03
CA PHE A 4 11.97 2.65 2.90
C PHE A 4 11.98 4.17 3.12
N ARG A 5 12.76 4.64 4.10
CA ARG A 5 12.84 6.06 4.47
C ARG A 5 13.93 6.78 3.67
N GLY A 6 13.59 7.98 3.19
CA GLY A 6 14.49 8.86 2.45
C GLY A 6 13.79 10.15 2.01
N ASN A 7 14.52 11.01 1.29
CA ASN A 7 13.94 12.24 0.71
C ASN A 7 12.95 11.94 -0.43
N HIS A 8 13.10 10.78 -1.07
CA HIS A 8 12.22 10.27 -2.12
C HIS A 8 11.79 8.85 -1.78
N GLN A 9 10.59 8.46 -2.20
CA GLN A 9 10.16 7.07 -2.11
C GLN A 9 11.08 6.17 -2.93
N ALA A 10 11.36 4.97 -2.42
CA ALA A 10 11.99 3.92 -3.21
C ALA A 10 11.06 3.45 -4.34
N GLY A 11 11.56 2.67 -5.30
CA GLY A 11 10.76 2.16 -6.42
C GLY A 11 10.60 3.13 -7.60
N VAL A 12 11.28 4.28 -7.57
CA VAL A 12 11.33 5.27 -8.67
C VAL A 12 12.72 5.30 -9.33
N THR A 13 13.76 5.65 -8.57
CA THR A 13 15.16 5.64 -9.04
C THR A 13 15.95 4.44 -8.56
N THR A 14 15.34 3.61 -7.70
CA THR A 14 15.86 2.30 -7.30
C THR A 14 16.03 1.41 -8.54
N ALA A 15 17.03 0.53 -8.54
CA ALA A 15 17.16 -0.48 -9.58
C ALA A 15 15.86 -1.32 -9.66
N GLN A 16 15.41 -1.59 -10.89
CA GLN A 16 14.18 -2.32 -11.14
C GLN A 16 14.27 -3.77 -10.65
N GLN A 17 13.27 -4.22 -9.90
CA GLN A 17 13.10 -5.59 -9.44
C GLN A 17 12.41 -6.49 -10.48
N GLU A 18 12.41 -7.80 -10.26
CA GLU A 18 11.93 -8.79 -11.24
C GLU A 18 10.40 -8.77 -11.44
N HIS A 19 9.63 -8.41 -10.42
CA HIS A 19 8.17 -8.46 -10.43
C HIS A 19 7.50 -7.14 -10.02
N LEU A 20 6.27 -6.93 -10.52
CA LEU A 20 5.44 -5.75 -10.27
C LEU A 20 4.00 -6.15 -9.99
N ARG A 21 3.43 -5.60 -8.91
CA ARG A 21 1.99 -5.47 -8.68
C ARG A 21 1.63 -3.99 -8.62
N ILE A 22 0.64 -3.58 -9.41
CA ILE A 22 0.09 -2.23 -9.37
C ILE A 22 -1.41 -2.30 -9.10
N VAL A 23 -1.87 -1.50 -8.14
CA VAL A 23 -3.28 -1.46 -7.73
C VAL A 23 -3.71 -0.01 -7.58
N ALA A 24 -4.86 0.32 -8.15
CA ALA A 24 -5.53 1.60 -7.97
C ALA A 24 -6.73 1.42 -7.01
N PHE A 25 -6.90 2.39 -6.11
CA PHE A 25 -7.93 2.40 -5.08
C PHE A 25 -8.80 3.65 -5.20
N THR A 26 -10.08 3.48 -4.89
CA THR A 26 -11.02 4.58 -4.66
C THR A 26 -11.23 4.73 -3.16
N VAL A 27 -11.08 5.95 -2.63
CA VAL A 27 -11.32 6.24 -1.22
C VAL A 27 -12.81 6.39 -0.99
N LEU A 28 -13.36 5.56 -0.10
CA LEU A 28 -14.80 5.50 0.16
C LEU A 28 -15.27 6.51 1.21
N THR A 29 -14.39 6.87 2.15
CA THR A 29 -14.70 7.87 3.17
C THR A 29 -14.67 9.29 2.60
N GLY A 30 -15.49 10.17 3.16
CA GLY A 30 -15.40 11.62 2.97
C GLY A 30 -14.68 12.33 4.10
N ASP A 31 -14.18 11.61 5.11
CA ASP A 31 -13.51 12.18 6.26
C ASP A 31 -11.99 12.24 6.05
N ARG A 32 -11.43 13.44 6.23
CA ARG A 32 -10.00 13.70 6.13
C ARG A 32 -9.20 13.03 7.25
N GLU A 33 -9.76 12.93 8.45
CA GLU A 33 -9.09 12.29 9.58
C GLU A 33 -8.96 10.79 9.34
N GLU A 34 -10.04 10.14 8.88
CA GLU A 34 -10.00 8.72 8.50
C GLU A 34 -8.99 8.44 7.37
N LEU A 35 -8.93 9.30 6.33
CA LEU A 35 -7.93 9.19 5.27
C LEU A 35 -6.50 9.30 5.84
N ARG A 36 -6.24 10.27 6.72
CA ARG A 36 -4.92 10.46 7.34
C ARG A 36 -4.52 9.25 8.17
N ASP A 37 -5.44 8.73 8.96
CA ASP A 37 -5.18 7.62 9.87
C ASP A 37 -4.93 6.33 9.07
N MET A 38 -5.72 6.08 8.01
CA MET A 38 -5.46 4.99 7.06
C MET A 38 -4.06 5.10 6.43
N LEU A 39 -3.68 6.27 5.91
CA LEU A 39 -2.36 6.48 5.30
C LEU A 39 -1.22 6.29 6.30
N SER A 40 -1.44 6.68 7.57
CA SER A 40 -0.45 6.50 8.64
C SER A 40 -0.26 5.02 8.98
N THR A 41 -1.36 4.27 9.09
CA THR A 41 -1.34 2.81 9.28
C THR A 41 -0.66 2.10 8.12
N TRP A 42 -1.02 2.42 6.87
CA TRP A 42 -0.37 1.85 5.68
C TRP A 42 1.12 2.17 5.60
N THR A 43 1.53 3.36 6.04
CA THR A 43 2.95 3.73 6.10
C THR A 43 3.72 2.83 7.08
N ALA A 44 3.15 2.54 8.25
CA ALA A 44 3.77 1.64 9.22
C ALA A 44 3.84 0.20 8.69
N MET A 45 2.77 -0.29 8.07
CA MET A 45 2.72 -1.63 7.46
C MET A 45 3.75 -1.76 6.32
N ALA A 46 3.81 -0.79 5.42
CA ALA A 46 4.76 -0.80 4.30
C ALA A 46 6.22 -0.76 4.77
N GLU A 47 6.54 0.02 5.80
CA GLU A 47 7.89 0.04 6.39
C GLU A 47 8.28 -1.32 6.96
N ARG A 48 7.35 -2.02 7.61
CA ARG A 48 7.58 -3.38 8.13
C ARG A 48 7.79 -4.38 7.00
N MET A 49 6.86 -4.43 6.04
CA MET A 49 6.93 -5.37 4.91
C MET A 49 8.20 -5.20 4.06
N THR A 50 8.66 -3.96 3.84
CA THR A 50 9.91 -3.72 3.07
C THR A 50 11.18 -4.24 3.77
N ARG A 51 11.10 -4.49 5.09
CA ARG A 51 12.16 -5.18 5.86
C ARG A 51 11.97 -6.69 5.92
N GLY A 52 10.86 -7.23 5.39
CA GLY A 52 10.48 -8.63 5.50
C GLY A 52 9.77 -8.95 6.83
N ASP A 53 9.33 -7.93 7.57
CA ASP A 53 8.50 -8.11 8.75
C ASP A 53 7.02 -8.23 8.33
N GLN A 54 6.19 -8.84 9.19
CA GLN A 54 4.74 -8.91 9.02
C GLN A 54 4.08 -7.51 9.11
N THR A 55 2.85 -7.37 8.60
CA THR A 55 2.11 -6.09 8.52
C THR A 55 2.03 -5.35 9.86
N THR A 56 1.87 -6.09 10.96
CA THR A 56 1.81 -5.55 12.34
C THR A 56 2.73 -6.32 13.29
N GLU A 57 2.77 -5.95 14.57
CA GLU A 57 3.53 -6.67 15.59
C GLU A 57 2.91 -8.01 15.98
N VAL A 58 1.58 -8.11 15.96
CA VAL A 58 0.85 -9.36 16.20
C VAL A 58 0.93 -10.26 14.96
N GLY A 59 0.65 -9.69 13.78
CA GLY A 59 0.81 -10.38 12.50
C GLY A 59 -0.15 -11.56 12.31
N ALA A 60 0.36 -12.60 11.64
CA ALA A 60 -0.29 -13.85 11.31
C ALA A 60 -0.14 -14.85 12.46
N LEU A 61 -1.13 -15.72 12.61
CA LEU A 61 -1.07 -16.82 13.55
C LEU A 61 -0.04 -17.86 13.09
N THR A 62 0.88 -18.20 13.97
CA THR A 62 1.90 -19.23 13.76
C THR A 62 1.60 -20.48 14.58
N ASP A 63 2.34 -21.57 14.32
CA ASP A 63 2.25 -22.79 15.14
C ASP A 63 2.57 -22.53 16.63
N ALA A 64 3.33 -21.47 16.95
CA ALA A 64 3.61 -21.07 18.32
C ALA A 64 2.39 -20.48 19.03
N ASP A 65 1.43 -19.93 18.28
CA ASP A 65 0.21 -19.30 18.80
C ASP A 65 -0.94 -20.31 18.95
N ALA A 66 -0.73 -21.57 18.56
CA ALA A 66 -1.77 -22.60 18.45
C ALA A 66 -2.16 -23.30 19.78
N ASP A 67 -1.50 -23.00 20.91
CA ASP A 67 -1.88 -23.59 22.19
C ASP A 67 -3.10 -22.88 22.78
N VAL A 68 -4.27 -23.48 22.58
CA VAL A 68 -5.56 -23.03 23.14
C VAL A 68 -5.57 -22.88 24.67
N ASN A 69 -4.62 -23.50 25.39
CA ASN A 69 -4.52 -23.39 26.84
C ASN A 69 -3.59 -22.26 27.30
N ASP A 70 -2.86 -21.62 26.39
CA ASP A 70 -1.89 -20.55 26.65
C ASP A 70 -2.07 -19.39 25.65
N ASP A 71 -3.32 -18.93 25.50
CA ASP A 71 -3.72 -17.80 24.64
C ASP A 71 -4.22 -16.61 25.50
N PRO A 72 -3.33 -15.91 26.23
CA PRO A 72 -3.73 -14.84 27.15
C PRO A 72 -4.33 -13.62 26.42
N ASP A 73 -3.97 -13.43 25.15
CA ASP A 73 -4.43 -12.31 24.33
C ASP A 73 -5.63 -12.69 23.45
N ASN A 74 -6.14 -13.92 23.58
CA ASN A 74 -7.29 -14.46 22.84
C ASN A 74 -7.12 -14.35 21.31
N LEU A 75 -5.90 -14.55 20.82
CA LEU A 75 -5.50 -14.44 19.40
C LEU A 75 -6.19 -15.51 18.54
N LEU A 76 -6.45 -16.71 19.08
CA LEU A 76 -7.07 -17.81 18.34
C LEU A 76 -8.54 -17.57 17.99
N ASN A 77 -9.19 -16.61 18.66
CA ASN A 77 -10.57 -16.20 18.40
C ASN A 77 -10.66 -14.86 17.65
N GLN A 78 -9.53 -14.31 17.19
CA GLN A 78 -9.47 -13.06 16.44
C GLN A 78 -9.10 -13.32 14.98
N VAL A 79 -9.43 -12.37 14.11
CA VAL A 79 -8.94 -12.40 12.72
C VAL A 79 -7.47 -11.98 12.76
N PRO A 80 -6.54 -12.75 12.18
CA PRO A 80 -5.13 -12.38 12.13
C PRO A 80 -4.92 -11.01 11.45
N GLU A 81 -3.91 -10.28 11.87
CA GLU A 81 -3.60 -8.94 11.33
C GLU A 81 -2.72 -9.00 10.06
N ASP A 82 -2.12 -10.15 9.79
CA ASP A 82 -1.42 -10.51 8.56
C ASP A 82 -1.99 -11.84 8.03
N THR A 83 -2.07 -11.98 6.71
CA THR A 83 -2.62 -13.17 6.05
C THR A 83 -1.66 -14.35 6.05
N GLY A 84 -0.37 -14.12 6.28
CA GLY A 84 0.64 -15.14 6.56
C GLY A 84 1.26 -15.81 5.33
N GLU A 85 0.85 -15.47 4.11
CA GLU A 85 1.37 -16.06 2.87
C GLU A 85 2.84 -15.71 2.60
N ALA A 86 3.32 -14.61 3.18
CA ALA A 86 4.70 -14.15 3.06
C ALA A 86 5.58 -14.52 4.27
N LEU A 87 5.04 -15.30 5.23
CA LEU A 87 5.85 -15.80 6.35
C LEU A 87 7.06 -16.59 5.85
N ASP A 88 8.19 -16.39 6.52
CA ASP A 88 9.49 -16.99 6.21
C ASP A 88 10.07 -16.67 4.81
N LEU A 89 9.42 -15.78 4.04
CA LEU A 89 10.00 -15.24 2.82
C LEU A 89 10.93 -14.06 3.15
N ALA A 90 11.99 -13.93 2.36
CA ALA A 90 12.82 -12.73 2.43
C ALA A 90 12.02 -11.51 1.93
N SER A 91 12.44 -10.31 2.30
CA SER A 91 11.78 -9.08 1.84
C SER A 91 11.76 -8.89 0.32
N GLY A 92 12.49 -9.70 -0.45
CA GLY A 92 12.48 -9.66 -1.91
C GLY A 92 12.90 -8.32 -2.50
N ASN A 93 13.72 -7.51 -1.80
CA ASN A 93 13.98 -6.12 -2.18
C ASN A 93 12.70 -5.30 -2.43
N LEU A 94 11.63 -5.62 -1.69
CA LEU A 94 10.33 -4.98 -1.80
C LEU A 94 10.46 -3.46 -1.68
N THR A 95 9.82 -2.76 -2.61
CA THR A 95 9.52 -1.34 -2.52
C THR A 95 8.03 -1.12 -2.68
N VAL A 96 7.47 -0.27 -1.83
CA VAL A 96 6.08 0.19 -1.91
C VAL A 96 6.09 1.68 -2.24
N THR A 97 5.52 2.05 -3.38
CA THR A 97 5.43 3.44 -3.84
C THR A 97 3.98 3.86 -3.91
N VAL A 98 3.63 4.96 -3.27
CA VAL A 98 2.28 5.52 -3.26
C VAL A 98 2.21 6.76 -4.15
N GLY A 99 1.19 6.81 -5.01
CA GLY A 99 0.82 7.97 -5.82
C GLY A 99 -0.63 8.40 -5.54
N PHE A 100 -0.93 9.67 -5.74
CA PHE A 100 -2.27 10.24 -5.57
C PHE A 100 -2.81 10.73 -6.91
N GLY A 101 -4.00 10.26 -7.28
CA GLY A 101 -4.67 10.66 -8.50
C GLY A 101 -5.42 11.99 -8.36
N PRO A 102 -5.84 12.61 -9.48
CA PRO A 102 -6.52 13.90 -9.47
C PRO A 102 -7.79 13.94 -8.61
N SER A 103 -8.52 12.82 -8.53
CA SER A 103 -9.79 12.72 -7.82
C SER A 103 -9.65 12.78 -6.30
N LEU A 104 -8.49 12.44 -5.73
CA LEU A 104 -8.22 12.62 -4.29
C LEU A 104 -8.20 14.10 -3.88
N PHE A 105 -7.99 15.00 -4.83
CA PHE A 105 -7.94 16.46 -4.61
C PHE A 105 -9.28 17.14 -4.90
N ASP A 106 -10.39 16.40 -4.91
CA ASP A 106 -11.73 16.98 -4.97
C ASP A 106 -12.12 17.67 -3.65
N ASP A 107 -13.42 17.96 -3.49
CA ASP A 107 -13.91 18.73 -2.35
C ASP A 107 -14.03 17.89 -1.06
N ARG A 108 -13.81 16.56 -1.08
CA ARG A 108 -13.98 15.67 0.09
C ARG A 108 -13.05 16.04 1.25
N PHE A 109 -11.78 16.27 0.97
CA PHE A 109 -10.74 16.36 2.01
C PHE A 109 -10.17 17.77 2.20
N GLY A 110 -10.70 18.77 1.48
CA GLY A 110 -10.16 20.13 1.50
C GLY A 110 -8.72 20.20 0.98
N LEU A 111 -8.37 19.37 0.00
CA LEU A 111 -7.03 19.27 -0.60
C LEU A 111 -6.90 19.96 -1.95
N LYS A 112 -7.99 20.50 -2.51
CA LYS A 112 -8.06 21.09 -3.85
C LYS A 112 -6.93 22.09 -4.15
N ASP A 113 -6.66 23.00 -3.23
CA ASP A 113 -5.61 24.03 -3.37
C ASP A 113 -4.17 23.47 -3.25
N ARG A 114 -4.03 22.17 -2.97
CA ARG A 114 -2.76 21.45 -2.86
C ARG A 114 -2.50 20.53 -4.04
N LYS A 115 -3.44 20.45 -4.99
CA LYS A 115 -3.28 19.68 -6.22
C LYS A 115 -2.11 20.27 -7.03
N PRO A 116 -1.10 19.46 -7.42
CA PRO A 116 -0.04 19.94 -8.32
C PRO A 116 -0.63 20.42 -9.65
N GLU A 117 -0.06 21.50 -10.19
CA GLU A 117 -0.52 22.10 -11.46
C GLU A 117 -0.38 21.10 -12.61
N GLU A 118 0.67 20.26 -12.59
CA GLU A 118 0.95 19.28 -13.63
C GLU A 118 0.07 18.02 -13.55
N LEU A 119 -0.71 17.84 -12.47
CA LEU A 119 -1.58 16.68 -12.27
C LEU A 119 -2.93 16.87 -12.99
N GLU A 120 -2.90 17.08 -14.30
CA GLU A 120 -4.09 17.26 -15.13
C GLU A 120 -4.51 15.96 -15.85
N PRO A 121 -5.80 15.81 -16.18
CA PRO A 121 -6.25 14.70 -17.02
C PRO A 121 -5.52 14.70 -18.36
N LEU A 122 -5.11 13.50 -18.81
CA LEU A 122 -4.50 13.35 -20.12
C LEU A 122 -5.53 13.70 -21.22
N PRO A 123 -5.10 14.33 -22.32
CA PRO A 123 -5.95 14.49 -23.48
C PRO A 123 -6.28 13.13 -24.10
N ARG A 124 -7.36 13.06 -24.88
CA ARG A 124 -7.63 11.87 -25.70
C ARG A 124 -6.56 11.70 -26.76
N PHE A 125 -6.04 10.50 -26.92
CA PHE A 125 -5.11 10.15 -27.99
C PHE A 125 -5.80 9.37 -29.11
N PRO A 126 -5.41 9.57 -30.38
CA PRO A 126 -5.92 8.76 -31.49
C PRO A 126 -5.65 7.27 -31.26
N GLY A 127 -6.71 6.45 -31.25
CA GLY A 127 -6.62 5.01 -31.04
C GLY A 127 -6.88 4.54 -29.61
N ASP A 128 -7.14 5.46 -28.66
CA ASP A 128 -7.55 5.10 -27.30
C ASP A 128 -8.77 4.17 -27.30
N GLN A 129 -8.61 3.01 -26.67
CA GLN A 129 -9.68 2.05 -26.36
C GLN A 129 -9.70 1.80 -24.85
N LEU A 130 -9.73 2.89 -24.10
CA LEU A 130 -9.72 2.85 -22.64
C LEU A 130 -10.98 2.16 -22.11
N GLN A 131 -10.79 1.31 -21.12
CA GLN A 131 -11.87 0.74 -20.33
C GLN A 131 -11.96 1.54 -19.05
N ASP A 132 -13.06 2.26 -18.84
CA ASP A 132 -13.22 3.17 -17.70
C ASP A 132 -12.98 2.48 -16.36
N ALA A 133 -13.36 1.20 -16.24
CA ALA A 133 -13.14 0.39 -15.03
C ALA A 133 -11.66 0.07 -14.73
N LEU A 134 -10.74 0.33 -15.67
CA LEU A 134 -9.30 0.11 -15.53
C LEU A 134 -8.52 1.43 -15.59
N CYS A 135 -9.20 2.57 -15.48
CA CYS A 135 -8.61 3.89 -15.53
C CYS A 135 -8.72 4.59 -14.17
N ASP A 136 -7.87 5.60 -13.98
CA ASP A 136 -7.89 6.51 -12.84
C ASP A 136 -7.70 5.81 -11.47
N GLY A 137 -8.22 6.41 -10.40
CA GLY A 137 -8.04 6.02 -9.01
C GLY A 137 -7.63 7.18 -8.12
N ASP A 138 -8.08 7.18 -6.87
CA ASP A 138 -7.69 8.18 -5.87
C ASP A 138 -6.25 7.95 -5.39
N ILE A 139 -5.88 6.68 -5.18
CA ILE A 139 -4.56 6.25 -4.70
C ILE A 139 -4.06 5.12 -5.57
N VAL A 140 -2.80 5.17 -6.01
CA VAL A 140 -2.12 4.06 -6.67
C VAL A 140 -1.01 3.55 -5.76
N ILE A 141 -0.89 2.22 -5.66
CA ILE A 141 0.24 1.55 -5.02
C ILE A 141 0.98 0.74 -6.09
N GLN A 142 2.28 0.99 -6.20
CA GLN A 142 3.23 0.18 -6.95
C GLN A 142 4.05 -0.64 -5.94
N ALA A 143 3.92 -1.96 -5.97
CA ALA A 143 4.72 -2.90 -5.20
C ALA A 143 5.64 -3.68 -6.16
N CYS A 144 6.95 -3.49 -6.00
CA CYS A 144 7.97 -4.20 -6.80
C CYS A 144 8.85 -5.04 -5.89
N ALA A 145 9.14 -6.28 -6.27
CA ALA A 145 9.97 -7.22 -5.53
C ALA A 145 10.61 -8.25 -6.48
N ASP A 146 11.61 -8.97 -6.01
CA ASP A 146 12.29 -10.06 -6.73
C ASP A 146 11.55 -11.41 -6.59
N ASP A 147 10.50 -11.45 -5.75
CA ASP A 147 9.61 -12.61 -5.54
C ASP A 147 8.13 -12.13 -5.77
N PRO A 148 7.31 -12.83 -6.58
CA PRO A 148 6.05 -12.31 -7.16
C PRO A 148 4.80 -12.25 -6.28
#